data_AF-A0A5N5N1X8-F1
#
_entry.id   AF-A0A5N5N1X8-F1
#
_cell.length_a   1.000
_cell.length_b   1.000
_cell.length_c   1.000
_cell.angle_alpha   90.00
_cell.angle_beta   90.00
_cell.angle_gamma   90.00
#
_symmetry.space_group_name_H-M   'P 1'
#
loop_
_entity.id
_entity.type
_entity.pdbx_description
1 polymer ?
#
loop_
_entity_poly.entity_id
_entity_poly.type
_entity_poly.pdbx_seq_one_letter_code
_entity_poly.pdbx_strand_id
1 'polypeptide(L)'
;MGFQICALKNGATDSEMLYLGQINRRTLIYAVNQDPEESFKKTVEVDRLIDMLRDANPRELQKLVVENVLAFNEGFWIRLAARTDTCKSEDDKAYYEELAISVMSIVDCLVHKTNEKIESATDILKEILKPIVDGEGEINWPPRDPEALKVMEKDIIQREQEGQLDEGFLAEVSAQLRQAKEDGDKPGLEAMLQKVLQLYASSILSKRSYAKKGEEILKTEQFLETVIKAPEKEWNKLLLNGMTVGKGEISPEELYAVIKKRIERTLIRTEGGSYRQRILTEYLKGIQSRAVEIVQALQGKP
;
A
#
# COMPACT_ATOMS: atom_id res chain seq x y z
N MET A 1 37.88 13.70 28.21
CA MET A 1 38.80 14.53 29.00
C MET A 1 37.99 15.05 30.18
N GLY A 2 38.09 14.39 31.34
CA GLY A 2 37.28 14.72 32.51
C GLY A 2 37.79 15.97 33.22
N PHE A 3 36.96 16.56 34.09
CA PHE A 3 37.38 17.13 35.37
C PHE A 3 36.14 17.35 36.25
N GLN A 4 36.22 16.82 37.47
CA GLN A 4 35.32 17.06 38.58
C GLN A 4 36.07 17.92 39.61
N ILE A 5 35.28 18.52 40.51
CA ILE A 5 35.62 19.11 41.82
C ILE A 5 35.75 20.64 41.84
N CYS A 6 34.78 21.30 42.47
CA CYS A 6 35.02 21.94 43.77
C CYS A 6 33.71 22.37 44.45
N ALA A 7 33.59 21.98 45.71
CA ALA A 7 32.52 22.29 46.65
C ALA A 7 32.82 23.58 47.44
N LEU A 8 31.78 24.09 48.11
CA LEU A 8 31.73 24.61 49.49
C LEU A 8 31.00 25.95 49.61
N LYS A 9 29.91 25.97 50.39
CA LYS A 9 29.97 26.40 51.81
C LYS A 9 28.63 26.21 52.51
N ASN A 10 28.69 25.50 53.64
CA ASN A 10 27.66 25.37 54.67
C ASN A 10 27.60 26.62 55.55
N GLY A 11 26.44 26.84 56.19
CA GLY A 11 26.30 27.69 57.35
C GLY A 11 24.93 27.55 58.03
N ALA A 12 24.97 26.99 59.26
CA ALA A 12 23.97 27.03 60.34
C ALA A 12 22.65 26.25 60.15
N THR A 13 22.10 25.50 61.12
CA THR A 13 22.41 25.25 62.56
C THR A 13 21.56 24.05 63.03
N ASP A 14 22.15 23.16 63.82
CA ASP A 14 21.49 22.05 64.53
C ASP A 14 20.63 22.58 65.68
N SER A 15 19.33 22.76 65.45
CA SER A 15 18.31 22.94 66.52
C SER A 15 16.90 22.62 66.00
N GLU A 16 16.68 21.53 65.28
CA GLU A 16 15.31 21.07 64.95
C GLU A 16 15.26 19.55 64.67
N MET A 17 16.02 18.77 65.45
CA MET A 17 15.72 17.35 65.61
C MET A 17 14.54 17.16 66.56
N LEU A 18 13.59 16.35 66.09
CA LEU A 18 12.42 15.77 66.78
C LEU A 18 11.17 16.64 66.72
N TYR A 19 10.34 16.43 65.69
CA TYR A 19 9.00 15.85 65.82
C TYR A 19 8.33 15.74 64.43
N LEU A 20 7.73 14.56 64.16
CA LEU A 20 6.64 14.29 63.20
C LEU A 20 6.96 14.08 61.71
N GLY A 21 6.52 12.93 61.20
CA GLY A 21 5.95 12.87 59.84
C GLY A 21 6.39 11.69 58.98
N GLN A 22 5.74 10.53 59.16
CA GLN A 22 5.57 9.57 58.07
C GLN A 22 5.03 10.30 56.82
N ILE A 23 5.82 10.37 55.74
CA ILE A 23 5.32 10.82 54.44
C ILE A 23 5.49 9.69 53.41
N ASN A 24 4.34 9.10 53.10
CA ASN A 24 4.02 8.19 52.00
C ASN A 24 4.68 8.63 50.68
N ARG A 25 5.50 7.76 50.06
CA ARG A 25 5.79 7.83 48.62
C ARG A 25 4.75 6.99 47.88
N ARG A 26 3.73 7.67 47.34
CA ARG A 26 2.78 7.10 46.38
C ARG A 26 3.49 6.90 45.04
N THR A 27 3.65 5.65 44.62
CA THR A 27 3.94 5.29 43.22
C THR A 27 2.68 5.58 42.41
N LEU A 28 2.74 6.57 41.51
CA LEU A 28 1.65 6.89 40.61
C LEU A 28 1.64 5.86 39.47
N ILE A 29 0.91 4.76 39.64
CA ILE A 29 0.68 3.79 38.58
C ILE A 29 -0.36 4.41 37.63
N TYR A 30 0.07 4.72 36.40
CA TYR A 30 -0.83 5.08 35.32
C TYR A 30 -1.65 3.82 34.97
N ALA A 31 -2.89 3.76 35.46
CA ALA A 31 -3.82 2.70 35.07
C ALA A 31 -4.18 2.91 33.59
N VAL A 32 -3.54 2.13 32.72
CA VAL A 32 -4.04 1.91 31.37
C VAL A 32 -5.38 1.18 31.51
N ASN A 33 -6.48 1.86 31.18
CA ASN A 33 -7.81 1.26 31.06
C ASN A 33 -7.82 0.28 29.87
N GLN A 34 -7.25 -0.91 30.05
CA GLN A 34 -7.54 -2.07 29.23
C GLN A 34 -8.33 -3.04 30.09
N ASP A 35 -9.40 -3.60 29.54
CA ASP A 35 -10.19 -4.64 30.19
C ASP A 35 -9.22 -5.77 30.65
N PRO A 36 -9.15 -6.07 31.96
CA PRO A 36 -8.23 -7.08 32.47
C PRO A 36 -8.48 -8.46 31.84
N GLU A 37 -9.69 -8.75 31.36
CA GLU A 37 -10.00 -9.99 30.66
C GLU A 37 -9.41 -10.02 29.25
N GLU A 38 -9.40 -8.89 28.55
CA GLU A 38 -8.86 -8.76 27.20
C GLU A 38 -7.33 -8.82 27.19
N SER A 39 -6.68 -8.15 28.14
CA SER A 39 -5.21 -8.21 28.30
C SER A 39 -4.72 -9.61 28.68
N PHE A 40 -5.49 -10.33 29.51
CA PHE A 40 -5.21 -11.73 29.82
C PHE A 40 -5.33 -12.63 28.58
N LYS A 41 -6.41 -12.49 27.78
CA LYS A 41 -6.59 -13.25 26.54
C LYS A 41 -5.42 -13.04 25.57
N LYS A 42 -4.98 -11.80 25.36
CA LYS A 42 -3.81 -11.47 24.53
C LYS A 42 -2.54 -12.13 25.04
N THR A 43 -2.34 -12.16 26.36
CA THR A 43 -1.17 -12.82 26.96
C THR A 43 -1.18 -14.33 26.71
N VAL A 44 -2.34 -14.98 26.82
CA VAL A 44 -2.50 -16.42 26.55
C VAL A 44 -2.24 -16.75 25.09
N GLU A 45 -2.67 -15.91 24.16
CA GLU A 45 -2.41 -16.11 22.73
C GLU A 45 -0.92 -16.00 22.41
N VAL A 46 -0.22 -15.02 22.99
CA VAL A 46 1.24 -14.88 22.86
C VAL A 46 1.96 -16.10 23.44
N ASP A 47 1.54 -16.59 24.61
CA ASP A 47 2.11 -17.80 25.20
C ASP A 47 1.96 -19.03 24.31
N ARG A 48 0.76 -19.23 23.73
CA ARG A 48 0.53 -20.32 22.78
C ARG A 48 1.43 -20.22 21.56
N LEU A 49 1.63 -19.01 21.03
CA LEU A 49 2.52 -18.79 19.91
C LEU A 49 3.98 -19.11 20.29
N ILE A 50 4.44 -18.69 21.46
CA ILE A 50 5.78 -19.02 21.97
C ILE A 50 5.95 -20.55 22.07
N ASP A 51 4.96 -21.26 22.59
CA ASP A 51 5.01 -22.73 22.71
C ASP A 51 5.04 -23.40 21.34
N MET A 52 4.25 -22.93 20.37
CA MET A 52 4.28 -23.44 18.99
C MET A 52 5.63 -23.21 18.31
N LEU A 53 6.24 -22.04 18.52
CA LEU A 53 7.56 -21.71 17.97
C LEU A 53 8.67 -22.57 18.60
N ARG A 54 8.55 -22.83 19.90
CA ARG A 54 9.47 -23.69 20.65
C ARG A 54 9.42 -25.14 20.16
N ASP A 55 8.24 -25.66 19.86
CA ASP A 55 8.10 -27.06 19.46
C ASP A 55 8.36 -27.29 17.95
N ALA A 56 8.53 -26.21 17.18
CA ALA A 56 8.70 -26.27 15.73
C ALA A 56 10.11 -26.69 15.30
N ASN A 57 10.19 -27.48 14.23
CA ASN A 57 11.47 -27.69 13.54
C ASN A 57 11.87 -26.46 12.68
N PRO A 58 13.11 -26.36 12.16
CA PRO A 58 13.56 -25.15 11.46
C PRO A 58 12.70 -24.71 10.27
N ARG A 59 12.10 -25.65 9.51
CA ARG A 59 11.21 -25.31 8.38
C ARG A 59 9.85 -24.84 8.86
N GLU A 60 9.32 -25.49 9.90
CA GLU A 60 8.06 -25.09 10.55
C GLU A 60 8.19 -23.74 11.24
N LEU A 61 9.31 -23.49 11.91
CA LEU A 61 9.63 -22.23 12.56
C LEU A 61 9.58 -21.09 11.55
N GLN A 62 10.26 -21.23 10.41
CA GLN A 62 10.23 -20.23 9.35
C GLN A 62 8.81 -19.96 8.85
N LYS A 63 8.02 -21.02 8.64
CA LYS A 63 6.62 -20.88 8.21
C LYS A 63 5.75 -20.18 9.26
N LEU A 64 5.86 -20.56 10.52
CA LEU A 64 5.12 -19.98 11.64
C LEU A 64 5.45 -18.49 11.81
N VAL A 65 6.72 -18.11 11.67
CA VAL A 65 7.15 -16.71 11.73
C VAL A 65 6.56 -15.90 10.56
N VAL A 66 6.55 -16.45 9.35
CA VAL A 66 5.94 -15.76 8.19
C VAL A 66 4.43 -15.58 8.37
N GLU A 67 3.72 -16.61 8.80
CA GLU A 67 2.25 -16.58 8.97
C GLU A 67 1.80 -15.66 10.11
N ASN A 68 2.65 -15.44 11.11
CA ASN A 68 2.34 -14.65 12.30
C ASN A 68 3.18 -13.36 12.38
N VAL A 69 3.72 -12.85 11.27
CA VAL A 69 4.69 -11.74 11.28
C VAL A 69 4.23 -10.51 12.09
N LEU A 70 2.92 -10.20 12.05
CA LEU A 70 2.33 -9.07 12.78
C LEU A 70 2.23 -9.28 14.29
N ALA A 71 2.32 -10.52 14.77
CA ALA A 71 2.28 -10.86 16.19
C ALA A 71 3.60 -10.55 16.92
N PHE A 72 4.72 -10.42 16.20
CA PHE A 72 6.06 -10.14 16.76
C PHE A 72 6.28 -8.66 17.10
N ASN A 73 5.36 -8.07 17.86
CA ASN A 73 5.44 -6.72 18.37
C ASN A 73 6.15 -6.65 19.74
N GLU A 74 6.28 -5.46 20.32
CA GLU A 74 6.92 -5.24 21.63
C GLU A 74 6.38 -6.17 22.74
N GLY A 75 5.06 -6.41 22.74
CA GLY A 75 4.41 -7.29 23.72
C GLY A 75 4.86 -8.75 23.62
N PHE A 76 5.09 -9.26 22.40
CA PHE A 76 5.65 -10.61 22.20
C PHE A 76 7.05 -10.73 22.83
N TRP A 77 7.93 -9.77 22.55
CA TRP A 77 9.31 -9.80 23.05
C TRP A 77 9.39 -9.64 24.57
N ILE A 78 8.58 -8.76 25.16
CA ILE A 78 8.46 -8.63 26.61
C ILE A 78 7.98 -9.95 27.22
N ARG A 79 6.99 -10.61 26.61
CA ARG A 79 6.47 -11.88 27.13
C ARG A 79 7.49 -13.01 27.02
N LEU A 80 8.22 -13.09 25.91
CA LEU A 80 9.30 -14.05 25.71
C LEU A 80 10.41 -13.85 26.76
N ALA A 81 10.83 -12.61 27.00
CA ALA A 81 11.83 -12.30 28.04
C ALA A 81 11.35 -12.72 29.44
N ALA A 82 10.08 -12.46 29.78
CA ALA A 82 9.49 -12.91 31.04
C ALA A 82 9.48 -14.45 31.16
N ARG A 83 9.25 -15.19 30.06
CA ARG A 83 9.33 -16.66 30.06
C ARG A 83 10.77 -17.11 30.32
N THR A 84 11.74 -16.50 29.66
CA THR A 84 13.18 -16.74 29.88
C THR A 84 13.59 -16.51 31.34
N ASP A 85 13.14 -15.42 31.96
CA ASP A 85 13.45 -15.10 33.37
C ASP A 85 12.81 -16.06 34.39
N THR A 86 11.70 -16.71 34.01
CA THR A 86 11.02 -17.70 34.87
C THR A 86 11.51 -19.14 34.69
N CYS A 87 12.49 -19.36 33.82
CA CYS A 87 13.09 -20.68 33.61
C CYS A 87 13.81 -21.17 34.87
N LYS A 88 13.65 -22.47 35.16
CA LYS A 88 14.28 -23.09 36.34
C LYS A 88 15.65 -23.68 36.05
N SER A 89 15.96 -23.93 34.77
CA SER A 89 17.23 -24.50 34.33
C SER A 89 17.93 -23.55 33.35
N GLU A 90 19.26 -23.54 33.38
CA GLU A 90 20.06 -22.78 32.42
C GLU A 90 19.91 -23.32 30.99
N ASP A 91 19.66 -24.63 30.84
CA ASP A 91 19.41 -25.24 29.52
C ASP A 91 18.10 -24.73 28.90
N ASP A 92 17.02 -24.63 29.68
CA ASP A 92 15.75 -24.05 29.21
C ASP A 92 15.92 -22.57 28.85
N LYS A 93 16.71 -21.84 29.64
CA LYS A 93 17.01 -20.42 29.40
C LYS A 93 17.77 -20.23 28.08
N ALA A 94 18.83 -21.02 27.87
CA ALA A 94 19.61 -21.00 26.64
C ALA A 94 18.74 -21.33 25.41
N TYR A 95 17.79 -22.25 25.56
CA TYR A 95 16.85 -22.58 24.49
C TYR A 95 15.97 -21.38 24.10
N TYR A 96 15.39 -20.67 25.08
CA TYR A 96 14.58 -19.48 24.78
C TYR A 96 15.39 -18.33 24.18
N GLU A 97 16.65 -18.18 24.59
CA GLU A 97 17.58 -17.22 23.99
C GLU A 97 17.88 -17.57 22.53
N GLU A 98 18.16 -18.84 22.21
CA GLU A 98 18.39 -19.31 20.83
C GLU A 98 17.13 -19.18 19.96
N LEU A 99 15.95 -19.48 20.53
CA LEU A 99 14.67 -19.28 19.87
C LEU A 99 14.44 -17.79 19.55
N ALA A 100 14.72 -16.89 20.50
CA ALA A 100 14.59 -15.45 20.30
C ALA A 100 15.50 -14.96 19.16
N ILE A 101 16.76 -15.39 19.15
CA ILE A 101 17.72 -15.06 18.08
C ILE A 101 17.22 -15.57 16.72
N SER A 102 16.72 -16.81 16.67
CA SER A 102 16.25 -17.44 15.44
C SER A 102 15.01 -16.73 14.88
N VAL A 103 14.02 -16.46 15.73
CA VAL A 103 12.79 -15.73 15.34
C VAL A 103 13.16 -14.30 14.89
N MET A 104 14.00 -13.60 15.65
CA MET A 104 14.44 -12.24 15.32
C MET A 104 15.16 -12.20 13.96
N SER A 105 16.08 -13.13 13.70
CA SER A 105 16.79 -13.21 12.42
C SER A 105 15.85 -13.43 11.22
N ILE A 106 14.82 -14.27 11.39
CA ILE A 106 13.81 -14.49 10.33
C ILE A 106 12.97 -13.22 10.12
N VAL A 107 12.50 -12.58 11.20
CA VAL A 107 11.73 -11.34 11.14
C VAL A 107 12.54 -10.23 10.48
N ASP A 108 13.79 -10.02 10.89
CA ASP A 108 14.69 -9.02 10.31
C ASP A 108 14.90 -9.29 8.81
N CYS A 109 15.12 -10.54 8.41
CA CYS A 109 15.25 -10.90 7.01
C CYS A 109 13.98 -10.56 6.20
N LEU A 110 12.79 -10.77 6.77
CA LEU A 110 11.52 -10.42 6.13
C LEU A 110 11.35 -8.91 6.00
N VAL A 111 11.67 -8.15 7.06
CA VAL A 111 11.62 -6.68 7.06
C VAL A 111 12.58 -6.12 6.02
N HIS A 112 13.84 -6.57 6.02
CA HIS A 112 14.85 -6.15 5.03
C HIS A 112 14.41 -6.42 3.60
N LYS A 113 13.96 -7.64 3.28
CA LYS A 113 13.47 -7.97 1.93
C LYS A 113 12.25 -7.15 1.52
N THR A 114 11.39 -6.80 2.48
CA THR A 114 10.22 -5.95 2.22
C THR A 114 10.65 -4.52 1.92
N ASN A 115 11.58 -3.97 2.71
CA ASN A 115 12.14 -2.63 2.48
C ASN A 115 12.86 -2.55 1.14
N GLU A 116 13.70 -3.54 0.80
CA GLU A 116 14.37 -3.61 -0.52
C GLU A 116 13.36 -3.61 -1.67
N LYS A 117 12.24 -4.32 -1.53
CA LYS A 117 11.18 -4.31 -2.54
C LYS A 117 10.46 -2.97 -2.64
N ILE A 118 10.19 -2.29 -1.51
CA ILE A 118 9.57 -0.97 -1.49
C ILE A 118 10.49 0.08 -2.12
N GLU A 119 11.77 0.07 -1.75
CA GLU A 119 12.79 0.95 -2.35
C GLU A 119 12.90 0.69 -3.85
N SER A 120 12.95 -0.58 -4.27
CA SER A 120 12.96 -0.96 -5.68
C SER A 120 11.70 -0.46 -6.42
N ALA A 121 10.51 -0.63 -5.87
CA ALA A 121 9.27 -0.12 -6.47
C ALA A 121 9.27 1.41 -6.58
N THR A 122 9.77 2.09 -5.55
CA THR A 122 9.89 3.56 -5.53
C THR A 122 10.88 4.06 -6.57
N ASP A 123 12.02 3.40 -6.74
CA ASP A 123 13.01 3.78 -7.74
C ASP A 123 12.51 3.52 -9.17
N ILE A 124 11.79 2.41 -9.38
CA ILE A 124 11.09 2.15 -10.65
C ILE A 124 10.09 3.28 -10.94
N LEU A 125 9.30 3.70 -9.94
CA LEU A 125 8.33 4.77 -10.10
C LEU A 125 9.02 6.11 -10.44
N LYS A 126 10.13 6.46 -9.78
CA LYS A 126 10.90 7.66 -10.11
C LYS A 126 11.39 7.65 -11.55
N GLU A 127 11.95 6.52 -12.01
CA GLU A 127 12.43 6.40 -13.39
C GLU A 127 11.28 6.52 -14.41
N ILE A 128 10.10 5.95 -14.11
CA ILE A 128 8.90 6.13 -14.96
C ILE A 128 8.48 7.61 -15.02
N LEU A 129 8.57 8.35 -13.89
CA LEU A 129 8.14 9.75 -13.81
C LEU A 129 9.18 10.75 -14.33
N LYS A 130 10.43 10.32 -14.47
CA LYS A 130 11.57 11.14 -14.91
C LYS A 130 11.29 12.01 -16.14
N PRO A 131 10.62 11.52 -17.20
CA PRO A 131 10.33 12.35 -18.39
C PRO A 131 9.47 13.58 -18.10
N ILE A 132 8.68 13.58 -17.03
CA ILE A 132 7.85 14.73 -16.63
C ILE A 132 8.57 15.62 -15.62
N VAL A 133 9.39 15.03 -14.74
CA VAL A 133 10.04 15.75 -13.63
C VAL A 133 11.32 16.47 -14.07
N ASP A 134 12.09 15.89 -15.00
CA ASP A 134 13.41 16.42 -15.41
C ASP A 134 13.33 17.40 -16.60
N GLY A 135 12.14 17.81 -17.02
CA GLY A 135 11.98 18.79 -18.10
C GLY A 135 12.49 20.18 -17.72
N GLU A 136 13.11 20.91 -18.66
CA GLU A 136 13.48 22.31 -18.45
C GLU A 136 12.21 23.17 -18.33
N GLY A 137 11.81 23.52 -17.10
CA GLY A 137 10.68 24.42 -16.84
C GLY A 137 9.92 24.12 -15.55
N GLU A 138 8.84 24.88 -15.32
CA GLU A 138 7.90 24.62 -14.22
C GLU A 138 7.07 23.37 -14.54
N ILE A 139 6.97 22.45 -13.57
CA ILE A 139 6.28 21.19 -13.80
C ILE A 139 4.77 21.44 -13.89
N ASN A 140 4.20 21.19 -15.07
CA ASN A 140 2.79 21.37 -15.33
C ASN A 140 1.98 20.15 -14.87
N TRP A 141 1.04 20.37 -13.95
CA TRP A 141 0.13 19.35 -13.43
C TRP A 141 -1.32 19.66 -13.80
N PRO A 142 -2.08 18.70 -14.37
CA PRO A 142 -1.69 17.31 -14.68
C PRO A 142 -0.71 17.22 -15.87
N PRO A 143 0.04 16.10 -16.02
CA PRO A 143 0.99 15.91 -17.11
C PRO A 143 0.30 15.97 -18.47
N ARG A 144 0.78 16.85 -19.35
CA ARG A 144 0.16 17.11 -20.65
C ARG A 144 1.11 17.00 -21.83
N ASP A 145 2.43 16.99 -21.59
CA ASP A 145 3.41 16.89 -22.67
C ASP A 145 3.27 15.54 -23.40
N PRO A 146 2.84 15.55 -24.68
CA PRO A 146 2.63 14.32 -25.43
C PRO A 146 3.92 13.51 -25.62
N GLU A 147 5.08 14.15 -25.70
CA GLU A 147 6.34 13.43 -25.93
C GLU A 147 6.81 12.73 -24.65
N ALA A 148 6.81 13.42 -23.49
CA ALA A 148 7.05 12.78 -22.20
C ALA A 148 6.08 11.60 -21.94
N LEU A 149 4.78 11.78 -22.22
CA LEU A 149 3.78 10.72 -22.02
C LEU A 149 4.02 9.48 -22.91
N LYS A 150 4.47 9.66 -24.16
CA LYS A 150 4.85 8.54 -25.03
C LYS A 150 6.09 7.81 -24.51
N VAL A 151 7.05 8.53 -23.93
CA VAL A 151 8.24 7.92 -23.31
C VAL A 151 7.82 7.09 -22.11
N MET A 152 6.97 7.63 -21.24
CA MET A 152 6.42 6.89 -20.10
C MET A 152 5.63 5.65 -20.51
N GLU A 153 4.77 5.77 -21.53
CA GLU A 153 3.98 4.64 -22.02
C GLU A 153 4.89 3.50 -22.51
N LYS A 154 5.95 3.82 -23.26
CA LYS A 154 6.94 2.83 -23.70
C LYS A 154 7.67 2.19 -22.53
N ASP A 155 8.08 2.98 -21.53
CA ASP A 155 8.77 2.46 -20.34
C ASP A 155 7.86 1.51 -19.55
N ILE A 156 6.60 1.89 -19.33
CA ILE A 156 5.60 1.04 -18.66
C ILE A 156 5.40 -0.28 -19.41
N ILE A 157 5.28 -0.25 -20.75
CA ILE A 157 5.12 -1.46 -21.56
C ILE A 157 6.36 -2.37 -21.42
N GLN A 158 7.56 -1.80 -21.48
CA GLN A 158 8.81 -2.54 -21.35
C GLN A 158 8.93 -3.21 -19.97
N ARG A 159 8.76 -2.42 -18.90
CA ARG A 159 8.86 -2.90 -17.51
C ARG A 159 7.82 -3.94 -17.15
N GLU A 160 6.60 -3.82 -17.67
CA GLU A 160 5.57 -4.86 -17.52
C GLU A 160 5.98 -6.17 -18.22
N GLN A 161 6.63 -6.12 -19.38
CA GLN A 161 7.14 -7.33 -20.06
C GLN A 161 8.28 -7.98 -19.28
N GLU A 162 9.12 -7.17 -18.62
CA GLU A 162 10.20 -7.62 -17.75
C GLU A 162 9.71 -8.11 -16.37
N GLY A 163 8.43 -7.95 -16.06
CA GLY A 163 7.84 -8.36 -14.78
C GLY A 163 8.16 -7.43 -13.61
N GLN A 164 8.64 -6.22 -13.87
CA GLN A 164 8.98 -5.23 -12.84
C GLN A 164 7.76 -4.48 -12.28
N LEU A 165 6.63 -4.50 -13.00
CA LEU A 165 5.36 -3.90 -12.55
C LEU A 165 4.47 -4.95 -11.88
N ASP A 166 5.02 -5.58 -10.84
CA ASP A 166 4.36 -6.64 -10.08
C ASP A 166 3.32 -6.09 -9.08
N GLU A 167 2.68 -6.97 -8.32
CA GLU A 167 1.71 -6.58 -7.30
C GLU A 167 2.31 -5.67 -6.21
N GLY A 168 3.60 -5.82 -5.90
CA GLY A 168 4.28 -4.95 -4.94
C GLY A 168 4.41 -3.52 -5.45
N PHE A 169 4.83 -3.35 -6.71
CA PHE A 169 4.85 -2.05 -7.37
C PHE A 169 3.46 -1.40 -7.42
N LEU A 170 2.44 -2.15 -7.86
CA LEU A 170 1.08 -1.62 -7.95
C LEU A 170 0.49 -1.27 -6.59
N ALA A 171 0.82 -2.05 -5.55
CA ALA A 171 0.43 -1.77 -4.18
C ALA A 171 1.03 -0.46 -3.69
N GLU A 172 2.32 -0.25 -3.92
CA GLU A 172 3.07 0.94 -3.52
C GLU A 172 2.51 2.21 -4.19
N VAL A 173 2.39 2.21 -5.53
CA VAL A 173 1.83 3.35 -6.27
C VAL A 173 0.40 3.66 -5.82
N SER A 174 -0.40 2.63 -5.56
CA SER A 174 -1.77 2.79 -5.05
C SER A 174 -1.80 3.34 -3.63
N ALA A 175 -0.84 2.96 -2.77
CA ALA A 175 -0.72 3.47 -1.41
C ALA A 175 -0.35 4.96 -1.42
N GLN A 176 0.69 5.33 -2.18
CA GLN A 176 1.11 6.73 -2.35
C GLN A 176 -0.01 7.58 -2.93
N LEU A 177 -0.80 7.04 -3.87
CA LEU A 177 -1.94 7.78 -4.45
C LEU A 177 -3.04 8.03 -3.41
N ARG A 178 -3.34 7.05 -2.55
CA ARG A 178 -4.31 7.25 -1.46
C ARG A 178 -3.82 8.30 -0.48
N GLN A 179 -2.55 8.22 -0.07
CA GLN A 179 -1.95 9.19 0.83
C GLN A 179 -1.97 10.61 0.24
N ALA A 180 -1.59 10.77 -1.03
CA ALA A 180 -1.63 12.08 -1.70
C ALA A 180 -3.04 12.69 -1.75
N LYS A 181 -4.09 11.85 -1.89
CA LYS A 181 -5.50 12.28 -1.84
C LYS A 181 -5.95 12.67 -0.44
N GLU A 182 -5.49 11.95 0.58
CA GLU A 182 -5.84 12.19 1.99
C GLU A 182 -5.15 13.45 2.52
N ASP A 183 -3.87 13.64 2.19
CA ASP A 183 -3.10 14.82 2.59
C ASP A 183 -3.64 16.11 1.95
N GLY A 184 -4.16 16.02 0.71
CA GLY A 184 -4.77 17.14 -0.03
C GLY A 184 -3.82 18.29 -0.39
N ASP A 185 -2.55 18.21 0.02
CA ASP A 185 -1.52 19.22 -0.11
C ASP A 185 -0.64 19.05 -1.36
N LYS A 186 -0.73 17.88 -2.02
CA LYS A 186 0.12 17.49 -3.17
C LYS A 186 -0.70 17.10 -4.41
N PRO A 187 -1.51 18.02 -4.98
CA PRO A 187 -2.31 17.73 -6.17
C PRO A 187 -1.46 17.33 -7.40
N GLY A 188 -0.21 17.79 -7.47
CA GLY A 188 0.74 17.38 -8.51
C GLY A 188 1.13 15.90 -8.43
N LEU A 189 1.44 15.41 -7.22
CA LEU A 189 1.77 14.00 -7.00
C LEU A 189 0.57 13.10 -7.25
N GLU A 190 -0.62 13.51 -6.82
CA GLU A 190 -1.85 12.78 -7.14
C GLU A 190 -2.00 12.61 -8.67
N ALA A 191 -1.85 13.71 -9.43
CA ALA A 191 -1.98 13.68 -10.89
C ALA A 191 -0.91 12.79 -11.57
N MET A 192 0.32 12.77 -11.06
CA MET A 192 1.39 11.86 -11.51
C MET A 192 1.01 10.40 -11.35
N LEU A 193 0.66 10.02 -10.13
CA LEU A 193 0.40 8.63 -9.77
C LEU A 193 -0.85 8.13 -10.50
N GLN A 194 -1.89 8.97 -10.62
CA GLN A 194 -3.04 8.68 -11.48
C GLN A 194 -2.62 8.44 -12.93
N LYS A 195 -1.73 9.27 -13.49
CA LYS A 195 -1.29 9.11 -14.87
C LYS A 195 -0.52 7.81 -15.08
N VAL A 196 0.36 7.42 -14.16
CA VAL A 196 1.08 6.13 -14.19
C VAL A 196 0.10 4.96 -14.22
N LEU A 197 -0.88 4.94 -13.29
CA LEU A 197 -1.87 3.86 -13.22
C LEU A 197 -2.79 3.82 -14.45
N GLN A 198 -3.13 4.97 -15.03
CA GLN A 198 -3.92 5.04 -16.27
C GLN A 198 -3.16 4.49 -17.48
N LEU A 199 -1.88 4.86 -17.64
CA LEU A 199 -1.02 4.33 -18.71
C LEU A 199 -0.82 2.82 -18.55
N TYR A 200 -0.58 2.36 -17.33
CA TYR A 200 -0.56 0.95 -16.99
C TYR A 200 -1.86 0.26 -17.42
N ALA A 201 -3.02 0.73 -16.96
CA ALA A 201 -4.30 0.11 -17.27
C ALA A 201 -4.61 0.08 -18.77
N SER A 202 -4.37 1.18 -19.48
CA SER A 202 -4.54 1.28 -20.94
C SER A 202 -3.68 0.25 -21.67
N SER A 203 -2.39 0.14 -21.30
CA SER A 203 -1.46 -0.82 -21.92
C SER A 203 -1.91 -2.27 -21.72
N ILE A 204 -2.28 -2.66 -20.49
CA ILE A 204 -2.71 -4.02 -20.16
C ILE A 204 -4.03 -4.36 -20.86
N LEU A 205 -5.02 -3.47 -20.81
CA LEU A 205 -6.31 -3.70 -21.45
C LEU A 205 -6.20 -3.77 -22.97
N SER A 206 -5.23 -3.05 -23.56
CA SER A 206 -4.98 -3.03 -25.00
C SER A 206 -4.25 -4.26 -25.54
N LYS A 207 -3.64 -5.09 -24.68
CA LYS A 207 -2.94 -6.34 -25.09
C LYS A 207 -3.86 -7.32 -25.84
N ARG A 208 -5.16 -7.27 -25.60
CA ARG A 208 -6.14 -8.16 -26.25
C ARG A 208 -7.27 -7.37 -26.88
N SER A 209 -7.53 -7.66 -28.15
CA SER A 209 -8.69 -7.17 -28.87
C SER A 209 -9.85 -8.16 -28.77
N TYR A 210 -11.05 -7.63 -28.59
CA TYR A 210 -12.35 -8.30 -28.58
C TYR A 210 -13.28 -7.72 -29.65
N ALA A 211 -12.80 -6.73 -30.41
CA ALA A 211 -13.52 -6.11 -31.51
C ALA A 211 -13.80 -7.06 -32.68
N LYS A 212 -13.20 -8.26 -32.73
CA LYS A 212 -13.44 -9.25 -33.78
C LYS A 212 -13.98 -10.55 -33.20
N LYS A 213 -15.06 -11.06 -33.79
CA LYS A 213 -15.63 -12.38 -33.53
C LYS A 213 -15.74 -13.15 -34.84
N GLY A 214 -14.69 -13.90 -35.18
CA GLY A 214 -14.55 -14.46 -36.53
C GLY A 214 -14.30 -13.35 -37.55
N GLU A 215 -15.12 -13.29 -38.59
CA GLU A 215 -15.08 -12.22 -39.62
C GLU A 215 -15.88 -10.97 -39.22
N GLU A 216 -16.72 -11.06 -38.18
CA GLU A 216 -17.57 -9.95 -37.75
C GLU A 216 -16.80 -8.96 -36.85
N ILE A 217 -16.94 -7.66 -37.15
CA ILE A 217 -16.43 -6.56 -36.33
C ILE A 217 -17.53 -6.12 -35.36
N LEU A 218 -17.29 -6.35 -34.07
CA LEU A 218 -18.15 -5.85 -33.00
C LEU A 218 -17.88 -4.36 -32.79
N LYS A 219 -18.64 -3.50 -33.48
CA LYS A 219 -18.46 -2.04 -33.47
C LYS A 219 -18.36 -1.42 -32.08
N THR A 220 -19.19 -1.88 -31.13
CA THR A 220 -19.18 -1.38 -29.75
C THR A 220 -17.88 -1.72 -29.00
N GLU A 221 -17.33 -2.92 -29.21
CA GLU A 221 -16.03 -3.31 -28.63
C GLU A 221 -14.88 -2.57 -29.32
N GLN A 222 -14.95 -2.37 -30.64
CA GLN A 222 -13.98 -1.53 -31.36
C GLN A 222 -13.96 -0.11 -30.81
N PHE A 223 -15.14 0.47 -30.59
CA PHE A 223 -15.27 1.80 -30.00
C PHE A 223 -14.68 1.86 -28.59
N LEU A 224 -14.99 0.89 -27.72
CA LEU A 224 -14.39 0.82 -26.39
C LEU A 224 -12.86 0.70 -26.46
N GLU A 225 -12.32 -0.11 -27.38
CA GLU A 225 -10.87 -0.22 -27.58
C GLU A 225 -10.24 1.08 -28.04
N THR A 226 -10.91 1.86 -28.89
CA THR A 226 -10.46 3.20 -29.27
C THR A 226 -10.38 4.11 -28.05
N VAL A 227 -11.39 4.08 -27.16
CA VAL A 227 -11.38 4.91 -25.95
C VAL A 227 -10.28 4.47 -24.97
N ILE A 228 -10.09 3.15 -24.78
CA ILE A 228 -9.02 2.61 -23.91
C ILE A 228 -7.63 3.04 -24.39
N LYS A 229 -7.39 3.04 -25.71
CA LYS A 229 -6.08 3.43 -26.29
C LYS A 229 -5.87 4.94 -26.33
N ALA A 230 -6.94 5.72 -26.21
CA ALA A 230 -6.85 7.16 -26.32
C ALA A 230 -6.34 7.82 -25.03
N PRO A 231 -5.59 8.93 -25.14
CA PRO A 231 -5.30 9.78 -24.00
C PRO A 231 -6.58 10.23 -23.29
N GLU A 232 -6.56 10.29 -21.96
CA GLU A 232 -7.71 10.69 -21.14
C GLU A 232 -8.33 12.03 -21.58
N LYS A 233 -7.50 13.01 -21.98
CA LYS A 233 -7.95 14.33 -22.46
C LYS A 233 -8.87 14.24 -23.69
N GLU A 234 -8.79 13.15 -24.45
CA GLU A 234 -9.58 12.92 -25.65
C GLU A 234 -10.87 12.14 -25.37
N TRP A 235 -11.02 11.55 -24.17
CA TRP A 235 -12.19 10.75 -23.83
C TRP A 235 -13.50 11.50 -24.02
N ASN A 236 -13.60 12.74 -23.55
CA ASN A 236 -14.84 13.52 -23.69
C ASN A 236 -15.24 13.67 -25.16
N LYS A 237 -14.28 13.98 -26.03
CA LYS A 237 -14.51 14.13 -27.46
C LYS A 237 -14.88 12.79 -28.11
N LEU A 238 -14.17 11.71 -27.78
CA LEU A 238 -14.42 10.38 -28.34
C LEU A 238 -15.77 9.81 -27.90
N LEU A 239 -16.09 9.93 -26.61
CA LEU A 239 -17.35 9.51 -26.03
C LEU A 239 -18.52 10.30 -26.61
N LEU A 240 -18.41 11.62 -26.69
CA LEU A 240 -19.43 12.47 -27.30
C LEU A 240 -19.69 12.09 -28.76
N ASN A 241 -18.64 12.00 -29.57
CA ASN A 241 -18.77 11.73 -31.01
C ASN A 241 -19.16 10.28 -31.33
N GLY A 242 -18.80 9.33 -30.47
CA GLY A 242 -19.08 7.91 -30.68
C GLY A 242 -20.46 7.48 -30.20
N MET A 243 -21.01 8.17 -29.20
CA MET A 243 -22.34 7.87 -28.67
C MET A 243 -23.46 8.58 -29.45
N THR A 244 -24.65 7.97 -29.50
CA THR A 244 -25.83 8.53 -30.19
C THR A 244 -26.23 9.93 -29.71
N VAL A 245 -25.95 10.27 -28.44
CA VAL A 245 -26.18 11.62 -27.88
C VAL A 245 -25.40 12.73 -28.59
N GLY A 246 -24.26 12.41 -29.21
CA GLY A 246 -23.48 13.33 -30.05
C GLY A 246 -23.48 12.95 -31.53
N LYS A 247 -24.53 12.26 -32.00
CA LYS A 247 -24.71 11.79 -33.39
C LYS A 247 -23.79 10.63 -33.81
N GLY A 248 -23.22 9.90 -32.86
CA GLY A 248 -22.48 8.65 -33.11
C GLY A 248 -23.40 7.45 -33.35
N GLU A 249 -22.79 6.29 -33.58
CA GLU A 249 -23.49 5.04 -33.90
C GLU A 249 -23.84 4.18 -32.67
N ILE A 250 -23.18 4.41 -31.53
CA ILE A 250 -23.27 3.52 -30.35
C ILE A 250 -24.23 4.09 -29.31
N SER A 251 -25.23 3.35 -28.86
CA SER A 251 -26.07 3.81 -27.74
C SER A 251 -25.29 3.78 -26.41
N PRO A 252 -25.61 4.67 -25.45
CA PRO A 252 -25.02 4.61 -24.11
C PRO A 252 -25.19 3.24 -23.45
N GLU A 253 -26.35 2.61 -23.60
CA GLU A 253 -26.67 1.30 -23.03
C GLU A 253 -25.78 0.18 -23.60
N GLU A 254 -25.50 0.21 -24.91
CA GLU A 254 -24.58 -0.74 -25.55
C GLU A 254 -23.15 -0.56 -25.03
N LEU A 255 -22.69 0.69 -24.90
CA LEU A 255 -21.37 1.00 -24.34
C LEU A 255 -21.26 0.48 -22.90
N TYR A 256 -22.26 0.75 -22.05
CA TYR A 256 -22.27 0.28 -20.66
C TYR A 256 -22.28 -1.24 -20.57
N ALA A 257 -23.04 -1.92 -21.44
CA ALA A 257 -23.08 -3.37 -21.48
C ALA A 257 -21.71 -3.97 -21.87
N VAL A 258 -21.01 -3.37 -22.82
CA VAL A 258 -19.68 -3.82 -23.23
C VAL A 258 -18.62 -3.54 -22.16
N ILE A 259 -18.66 -2.38 -21.50
CA ILE A 259 -17.78 -2.07 -20.37
C ILE A 259 -18.01 -3.08 -19.24
N LYS A 260 -19.26 -3.38 -18.89
CA LYS A 260 -19.61 -4.39 -17.87
C LYS A 260 -19.02 -5.76 -18.21
N LYS A 261 -19.20 -6.23 -19.46
CA LYS A 261 -18.58 -7.48 -19.93
C LYS A 261 -17.05 -7.45 -19.84
N ARG A 262 -16.42 -6.30 -20.12
CA ARG A 262 -14.96 -6.14 -20.00
C ARG A 262 -14.51 -6.25 -18.54
N ILE A 263 -15.24 -5.63 -17.60
CA ILE A 263 -14.99 -5.75 -16.17
C ILE A 263 -15.12 -7.20 -15.71
N GLU A 264 -16.20 -7.90 -16.06
CA GLU A 264 -16.40 -9.32 -15.71
C GLU A 264 -15.24 -10.20 -16.20
N ARG A 265 -14.77 -9.99 -17.44
CA ARG A 265 -13.61 -10.70 -17.98
C ARG A 265 -12.33 -10.37 -17.22
N THR A 266 -12.12 -9.11 -16.83
CA THR A 266 -10.98 -8.71 -16.01
C THR A 266 -11.01 -9.45 -14.67
N LEU A 267 -12.16 -9.50 -14.00
CA LEU A 267 -12.33 -10.17 -12.71
C LEU A 267 -12.00 -11.68 -12.79
N ILE A 268 -12.41 -12.37 -13.85
CA ILE A 268 -12.14 -13.81 -14.02
C ILE A 268 -10.66 -14.11 -14.33
N ARG A 269 -9.94 -13.14 -14.92
CA ARG A 269 -8.57 -13.35 -15.43
C ARG A 269 -7.47 -12.81 -14.53
N THR A 270 -7.84 -12.17 -13.43
CA THR A 270 -6.92 -11.59 -12.47
C THR A 270 -7.16 -12.23 -11.11
N GLU A 271 -6.13 -12.26 -10.27
CA GLU A 271 -6.26 -12.77 -8.92
C GLU A 271 -7.24 -11.90 -8.12
N GLY A 272 -8.17 -12.55 -7.43
CA GLY A 272 -9.20 -11.85 -6.66
C GLY A 272 -8.59 -10.95 -5.59
N GLY A 273 -8.96 -9.66 -5.60
CA GLY A 273 -8.45 -8.69 -4.63
C GLY A 273 -7.06 -8.12 -4.94
N SER A 274 -6.42 -8.53 -6.06
CA SER A 274 -5.15 -7.96 -6.51
C SER A 274 -5.27 -6.47 -6.85
N TYR A 275 -4.17 -5.73 -6.72
CA TYR A 275 -4.09 -4.34 -7.14
C TYR A 275 -4.29 -4.24 -8.65
N ARG A 276 -3.73 -5.16 -9.43
CA ARG A 276 -3.97 -5.26 -10.87
C ARG A 276 -5.46 -5.35 -11.17
N GLN A 277 -6.20 -6.25 -10.53
CA GLN A 277 -7.65 -6.39 -10.74
C GLN A 277 -8.39 -5.08 -10.45
N ARG A 278 -8.06 -4.42 -9.33
CA ARG A 278 -8.69 -3.16 -8.91
C ARG A 278 -8.41 -2.03 -9.89
N ILE A 279 -7.15 -1.80 -10.25
CA ILE A 279 -6.72 -0.71 -11.15
C ILE A 279 -7.40 -0.83 -12.51
N LEU A 280 -7.40 -2.03 -13.12
CA LEU A 280 -8.04 -2.26 -14.41
C LEU A 280 -9.56 -2.05 -14.36
N THR A 281 -10.19 -2.45 -13.25
CA THR A 281 -11.62 -2.27 -13.05
C THR A 281 -11.98 -0.79 -12.83
N GLU A 282 -11.22 -0.07 -12.01
CA GLU A 282 -11.43 1.36 -11.78
C GLU A 282 -11.23 2.18 -13.06
N TYR A 283 -10.24 1.82 -13.89
CA TYR A 283 -10.04 2.47 -15.18
C TYR A 283 -11.27 2.33 -16.11
N LEU A 284 -11.81 1.11 -16.25
CA LEU A 284 -13.01 0.85 -17.03
C LEU A 284 -14.24 1.56 -16.46
N LYS A 285 -14.38 1.59 -15.13
CA LYS A 285 -15.43 2.35 -14.45
C LYS A 285 -15.27 3.85 -14.69
N GLY A 286 -14.05 4.37 -14.74
CA GLY A 286 -13.77 5.78 -15.06
C GLY A 286 -14.29 6.17 -16.46
N ILE A 287 -14.08 5.30 -17.46
CA ILE A 287 -14.66 5.50 -18.80
C ILE A 287 -16.19 5.52 -18.74
N GLN A 288 -16.80 4.57 -18.01
CA GLN A 288 -18.24 4.51 -17.85
C GLN A 288 -18.81 5.75 -17.14
N SER A 289 -18.20 6.17 -16.03
CA SER A 289 -18.60 7.38 -15.28
C SER A 289 -18.55 8.60 -16.19
N ARG A 290 -17.50 8.76 -16.99
CA ARG A 290 -17.40 9.87 -17.92
C ARG A 290 -18.49 9.86 -18.99
N ALA A 291 -18.80 8.67 -19.52
CA ALA A 291 -19.89 8.52 -20.47
C ALA A 291 -21.26 8.87 -19.84
N VAL A 292 -21.48 8.50 -18.58
CA VAL A 292 -22.70 8.86 -17.82
C VAL A 292 -22.79 10.38 -17.62
N GLU A 293 -21.70 11.03 -17.19
CA GLU A 293 -21.65 12.49 -17.02
C GLU A 293 -22.03 13.24 -18.32
N ILE A 294 -21.51 12.80 -19.47
CA ILE A 294 -21.83 13.40 -20.78
C ILE A 294 -23.31 13.25 -21.11
N VAL A 295 -23.87 12.05 -20.90
CA VAL A 295 -25.29 11.79 -21.18
C VAL A 295 -26.19 12.62 -20.28
N GLN A 296 -25.88 12.73 -18.98
CA GLN A 296 -26.63 13.55 -18.03
C GLN A 296 -26.60 15.03 -18.40
N ALA A 297 -25.41 15.57 -18.69
CA ALA A 297 -25.24 16.97 -19.09
C ALA A 297 -26.04 17.34 -20.35
N LEU A 298 -26.13 16.43 -21.34
CA LEU A 298 -26.90 16.66 -22.57
C LEU A 298 -28.42 16.45 -22.40
N GLN A 299 -28.83 15.62 -21.44
CA GLN A 299 -30.24 15.41 -21.11
C GLN A 299 -30.81 16.47 -20.15
N GLY A 300 -29.98 17.42 -19.68
CA GLY A 300 -30.40 18.47 -18.76
C GLY A 300 -30.78 17.95 -17.37
N LYS A 301 -30.31 16.75 -17.00
CA LYS A 301 -30.46 16.21 -15.64
C LYS A 301 -29.22 16.61 -14.84
N PRO A 302 -29.37 17.32 -13.71
CA PRO A 302 -28.26 17.72 -12.87
C PRO A 302 -27.53 16.51 -12.27
#